data_AF-A0A3M2MC91-F1
#
_entry.id   AF-A0A3M2MC91-F1
#
_cell.length_a   1.000
_cell.length_b   1.000
_cell.length_c   1.000
_cell.angle_alpha   90.00
_cell.angle_beta   90.00
_cell.angle_gamma   90.00
#
_symmetry.space_group_name_H-M   'P 1'
#
loop_
_entity.id
_entity.type
_entity.pdbx_description
1 polymer ?
#
loop_
_entity_poly.entity_id
_entity_poly.type
_entity_poly.pdbx_seq_one_letter_code
_entity_poly.pdbx_strand_id
1 'polypeptide(L)'
;MTVCWWSPSSQAAQPRATIYTADQCSAATSCFVIFYNSRNSHGEYRSPCFVTNKSEYSHAGRSIVQGTEVLTYRYQFGYDRQLERWPAICVGATPGSGLSVKNDAATAVNFDSRAHRVYYNTGYRGTSQDFPPSDNLKPALKNDNASSRRL
;
A
#
# COMPACT_ATOMS: atom_id res chain seq x y z
N MET A 1 -1.91 18.50 58.47
CA MET A 1 -1.47 18.97 57.14
C MET A 1 -0.66 17.84 56.52
N THR A 2 -1.25 17.08 55.60
CA THR A 2 -0.56 15.98 54.91
C THR A 2 -0.61 16.29 53.43
N VAL A 3 0.55 16.61 52.85
CA VAL A 3 0.69 16.94 51.43
C VAL A 3 0.92 15.63 50.68
N CYS A 4 -0.08 15.16 49.95
CA CYS A 4 0.11 14.08 48.98
C CYS A 4 0.75 14.67 47.72
N TRP A 5 2.00 14.29 47.47
CA TRP A 5 2.69 14.57 46.22
C TRP A 5 2.10 13.69 45.11
N TRP A 6 1.49 14.33 44.12
CA TRP A 6 1.04 13.65 42.90
C TRP A 6 2.20 13.69 41.89
N SER A 7 2.79 12.54 41.60
CA SER A 7 3.75 12.41 40.48
C SER A 7 2.97 12.44 39.16
N PRO A 8 3.30 13.31 38.19
CA PRO A 8 2.70 13.20 36.87
C PRO A 8 3.22 11.93 36.20
N SER A 9 2.31 10.99 35.98
CA SER A 9 2.53 9.81 35.14
C SER A 9 3.12 10.25 33.80
N SER A 10 4.29 9.70 33.47
CA SER A 10 5.00 9.92 32.21
C SER A 10 4.11 9.48 31.06
N GLN A 11 3.44 10.43 30.42
CA GLN A 11 2.58 10.14 29.27
C GLN A 11 3.51 9.80 28.10
N ALA A 12 3.73 8.50 27.89
CA ALA A 12 4.50 8.01 26.75
C ALA A 12 3.90 8.61 25.47
N ALA A 13 4.76 9.26 24.68
CA ALA A 13 4.37 9.82 23.39
C ALA A 13 3.70 8.72 22.55
N GLN A 14 2.41 8.89 22.25
CA GLN A 14 1.68 7.95 21.40
C GLN A 14 2.31 8.00 20.00
N PRO A 15 2.59 6.86 19.36
CA PRO A 15 3.14 6.86 18.02
C PRO A 15 2.16 7.55 17.08
N ARG A 16 2.60 8.65 16.46
CA ARG A 16 1.83 9.33 15.43
C ARG A 16 1.85 8.47 14.18
N ALA A 17 0.76 7.75 13.93
CA ALA A 17 0.62 6.97 12.71
C ALA A 17 0.32 7.93 11.54
N THR A 18 1.13 7.89 10.49
CA THR A 18 0.83 8.54 9.22
C THR A 18 0.31 7.48 8.26
N ILE A 19 -0.89 7.68 7.75
CA ILE A 19 -1.49 6.78 6.76
C ILE A 19 -0.90 7.16 5.40
N TYR A 20 -0.17 6.23 4.78
CA TYR A 20 0.41 6.41 3.46
C TYR A 20 -0.50 5.73 2.45
N THR A 21 -1.31 6.52 1.77
CA THR A 21 -2.11 6.00 0.67
C THR A 21 -1.40 6.16 -0.67
N ALA A 22 -0.26 6.88 -0.77
CA ALA A 22 0.35 7.30 -2.05
C ALA A 22 1.86 7.53 -2.03
N ASP A 23 2.47 7.31 -3.19
CA ASP A 23 3.55 8.15 -3.72
C ASP A 23 3.05 9.01 -4.89
N GLN A 24 3.68 10.16 -5.15
CA GLN A 24 3.24 11.18 -6.13
C GLN A 24 3.29 10.68 -7.58
N CYS A 25 2.25 9.97 -7.99
CA CYS A 25 2.04 9.57 -9.37
C CYS A 25 1.47 10.74 -10.18
N SER A 26 2.03 10.95 -11.37
CA SER A 26 1.66 12.03 -12.28
C SER A 26 1.79 11.56 -13.73
N ALA A 27 1.38 12.38 -14.70
CA ALA A 27 1.64 12.11 -16.12
C ALA A 27 3.14 11.92 -16.43
N ALA A 28 4.03 12.50 -15.63
CA ALA A 28 5.49 12.37 -15.76
C ALA A 28 6.09 11.25 -14.92
N THR A 29 5.32 10.63 -14.02
CA THR A 29 5.82 9.64 -13.06
C THR A 29 5.11 8.31 -13.28
N SER A 30 5.87 7.37 -13.84
CA SER A 30 5.45 5.98 -13.98
C SER A 30 5.18 5.36 -12.61
N CYS A 31 4.09 4.59 -12.52
CA CYS A 31 3.63 4.04 -11.24
C CYS A 31 3.17 2.60 -11.34
N PHE A 32 3.25 1.95 -10.19
CA PHE A 32 2.65 0.65 -9.95
C PHE A 32 1.42 0.83 -9.07
N VAL A 33 0.33 0.21 -9.50
CA VAL A 33 -0.98 0.30 -8.85
C VAL A 33 -1.40 -1.07 -8.41
N ILE A 34 -1.78 -1.20 -7.15
CA ILE A 34 -2.32 -2.44 -6.57
C ILE A 34 -3.78 -2.19 -6.23
N PHE A 35 -4.67 -3.09 -6.67
CA PHE A 35 -6.11 -2.99 -6.51
C PHE A 35 -6.62 -4.04 -5.53
N TYR A 36 -7.58 -3.63 -4.70
CA TYR A 36 -8.32 -4.51 -3.80
C TYR A 36 -9.13 -5.58 -4.57
N ASN A 37 -9.80 -5.21 -5.67
CA ASN A 37 -10.57 -6.17 -6.46
C ASN A 37 -9.84 -6.64 -7.72
N SER A 38 -10.25 -7.80 -8.22
CA SER A 38 -9.80 -8.29 -9.51
C SER A 38 -10.32 -7.46 -10.68
N ARG A 39 -9.64 -7.58 -11.83
CA ARG A 39 -10.14 -7.04 -13.10
C ARG A 39 -11.58 -7.46 -13.33
N ASN A 40 -12.45 -6.52 -13.66
CA ASN A 40 -13.86 -6.81 -13.93
C ASN A 40 -14.04 -7.46 -15.31
N SER A 41 -15.27 -7.91 -15.60
CA SER A 41 -15.65 -8.54 -16.87
C SER A 41 -15.51 -7.62 -18.10
N HIS A 42 -15.48 -6.30 -17.89
CA HIS A 42 -15.27 -5.30 -18.94
C HIS A 42 -13.77 -5.03 -19.21
N GLY A 43 -12.89 -5.72 -18.48
CA GLY A 43 -11.46 -5.55 -18.63
C GLY A 43 -10.90 -4.31 -17.91
N GLU A 44 -11.64 -3.75 -16.96
CA GLU A 44 -11.25 -2.58 -16.18
C GLU A 44 -10.71 -2.97 -14.81
N TYR A 45 -9.82 -2.14 -14.26
CA TYR A 45 -9.30 -2.24 -12.90
C TYR A 45 -9.91 -1.12 -12.06
N ARG A 46 -11.01 -1.42 -11.35
CA ARG A 46 -11.81 -0.43 -10.61
C ARG A 46 -12.08 -0.89 -9.18
N SER A 47 -11.32 -0.35 -8.23
CA SER A 47 -11.51 -0.55 -6.79
C SER A 47 -10.66 0.45 -6.00
N PRO A 48 -10.77 0.48 -4.66
CA PRO A 48 -9.72 1.03 -3.82
C PRO A 48 -8.36 0.53 -4.27
N CYS A 49 -7.40 1.45 -4.33
CA CYS A 49 -6.09 1.17 -4.86
C CYS A 49 -4.99 1.74 -3.96
N PHE A 50 -3.81 1.16 -4.06
CA PHE A 50 -2.58 1.70 -3.54
C PHE A 50 -1.65 1.99 -4.70
N VAL A 51 -0.99 3.14 -4.64
CA VAL A 51 -0.18 3.64 -5.75
C VAL A 51 1.21 3.96 -5.25
N THR A 52 2.22 3.44 -5.94
CA THR A 52 3.62 3.64 -5.61
C THR A 52 4.46 3.79 -6.88
N ASN A 53 5.53 4.58 -6.80
CA ASN A 53 6.56 4.65 -7.86
C ASN A 53 7.91 4.07 -7.39
N LYS A 54 7.94 3.44 -6.21
CA LYS A 54 9.14 2.90 -5.58
C LYS A 54 8.97 1.42 -5.25
N SER A 55 10.05 0.83 -4.74
CA SER A 55 10.01 -0.53 -4.20
C SER A 55 9.53 -0.49 -2.76
N GLU A 56 8.52 -1.29 -2.45
CA GLU A 56 7.93 -1.39 -1.13
C GLU A 56 8.39 -2.66 -0.41
N TYR A 57 9.26 -2.48 0.58
CA TYR A 57 9.81 -3.59 1.37
C TYR A 57 8.71 -4.34 2.14
N SER A 58 7.66 -3.64 2.57
CA SER A 58 6.53 -4.18 3.32
C SER A 58 5.26 -3.42 2.96
N HIS A 59 4.25 -4.12 2.42
CA HIS A 59 2.91 -3.57 2.22
C HIS A 59 2.12 -3.38 3.53
N ALA A 60 2.61 -3.90 4.66
CA ALA A 60 2.04 -3.57 5.97
C ALA A 60 2.40 -2.13 6.40
N GLY A 61 3.37 -1.51 5.72
CA GLY A 61 4.03 -0.29 6.16
C GLY A 61 5.27 -0.57 7.00
N ARG A 62 5.76 0.47 7.70
CA ARG A 62 7.00 0.42 8.50
C ARG A 62 6.96 1.45 9.62
N SER A 63 7.68 1.19 10.71
CA SER A 63 7.96 2.20 11.74
C SER A 63 9.41 2.67 11.63
N ILE A 64 9.63 3.98 11.74
CA ILE A 64 10.96 4.58 11.78
C ILE A 64 11.10 5.42 13.04
N VAL A 65 12.31 5.46 13.60
CA VAL A 65 12.65 6.33 14.72
C VAL A 65 13.26 7.61 14.17
N GLN A 66 12.68 8.78 14.50
CA GLN A 66 13.22 10.10 14.19
C GLN A 66 13.47 10.85 15.49
N GLY A 67 14.73 10.91 15.92
CA GLY A 67 15.08 11.44 17.24
C GLY A 67 14.45 10.59 18.35
N THR A 68 13.54 11.17 19.13
CA THR A 68 12.76 10.48 20.17
C THR A 68 11.36 10.05 19.71
N GLU A 69 10.95 10.39 18.48
CA GLU A 69 9.62 10.07 17.95
C GLU A 69 9.64 8.76 17.15
N VAL A 70 8.59 7.95 17.30
CA VAL A 70 8.34 6.77 16.46
C VAL A 70 7.24 7.09 15.47
N LEU A 71 7.61 7.28 14.20
CA LEU A 71 6.66 7.45 13.11
C LEU A 71 6.25 6.08 12.56
N THR A 72 4.96 5.80 12.55
CA THR A 72 4.43 4.55 12.01
C THR A 72 3.70 4.82 10.70
N TYR A 73 4.24 4.27 9.62
CA TYR A 73 3.65 4.32 8.29
C TYR A 73 2.79 3.08 8.06
N ARG A 74 1.53 3.27 7.64
CA ARG A 74 0.63 2.19 7.23
C ARG A 74 0.24 2.38 5.78
N TYR A 75 0.46 1.37 4.94
CA TYR A 75 -0.02 1.39 3.56
C TYR A 75 -1.44 0.84 3.50
N GLN A 76 -2.35 1.64 2.93
CA GLN A 76 -3.76 1.32 2.82
C GLN A 76 -4.28 1.63 1.41
N PHE A 77 -5.35 0.93 1.02
CA PHE A 77 -6.09 1.27 -0.19
C PHE A 77 -6.91 2.56 0.02
N GLY A 78 -6.91 3.45 -0.98
CA GLY A 78 -7.74 4.65 -1.03
C GLY A 78 -8.56 4.73 -2.34
N TYR A 79 -9.56 5.63 -2.39
CA TYR A 79 -10.58 5.63 -3.46
C TYR A 79 -10.88 6.99 -4.12
N ASP A 80 -10.14 8.04 -3.79
CA ASP A 80 -10.34 9.38 -4.36
C ASP A 80 -9.07 9.85 -5.06
N ARG A 81 -8.60 9.03 -6.00
CA ARG A 81 -7.31 9.23 -6.65
C ARG A 81 -7.50 9.24 -8.14
N GLN A 82 -7.29 10.40 -8.74
CA GLN A 82 -7.22 10.59 -10.19
C GLN A 82 -5.95 9.92 -10.74
N LEU A 83 -5.96 8.59 -10.81
CA LEU A 83 -5.24 7.89 -11.85
C LEU A 83 -6.13 7.92 -13.09
N GLU A 84 -6.13 9.02 -13.83
CA GLU A 84 -6.90 9.14 -15.08
C GLU A 84 -6.20 8.38 -16.22
N ARG A 85 -5.74 7.15 -15.94
CA ARG A 85 -5.04 6.30 -16.91
C ARG A 85 -5.82 5.03 -17.14
N TRP A 86 -6.69 5.06 -18.15
CA TRP A 86 -7.47 3.91 -18.59
C TRP A 86 -6.53 2.72 -18.92
N PRO A 87 -6.86 1.48 -18.53
CA PRO A 87 -8.11 1.00 -17.91
C PRO A 87 -8.09 0.93 -16.37
N ALA A 88 -7.23 1.68 -15.66
CA ALA A 88 -7.08 1.59 -14.21
C ALA A 88 -7.58 2.84 -13.50
N ILE A 89 -8.55 2.70 -12.59
CA ILE A 89 -9.19 3.82 -11.90
C ILE A 89 -9.36 3.48 -10.41
N CYS A 90 -8.79 4.31 -9.54
CA CYS A 90 -8.90 4.15 -8.09
C CYS A 90 -10.22 4.72 -7.59
N VAL A 91 -11.22 3.86 -7.43
CA VAL A 91 -12.60 4.27 -7.12
C VAL A 91 -13.27 3.33 -6.12
N GLY A 92 -14.33 3.81 -5.50
CA GLY A 92 -15.21 3.01 -4.64
C GLY A 92 -14.83 3.16 -3.17
N ALA A 93 -15.65 3.89 -2.41
CA ALA A 93 -15.46 4.03 -0.95
C ALA A 93 -15.56 2.70 -0.20
N THR A 94 -16.10 1.66 -0.83
CA THR A 94 -16.28 0.29 -0.31
C THR A 94 -16.49 -0.71 -1.46
N PRO A 95 -16.19 -2.02 -1.26
CA PRO A 95 -15.35 -2.62 -0.21
C PRO A 95 -13.84 -2.43 -0.51
N GLY A 96 -13.01 -2.31 0.54
CA GLY A 96 -11.54 -2.32 0.43
C GLY A 96 -10.81 -1.05 0.88
N SER A 97 -11.52 0.09 0.93
CA SER A 97 -10.92 1.36 1.38
C SER A 97 -10.48 1.30 2.83
N GLY A 98 -9.29 1.84 3.13
CA GLY A 98 -8.71 1.85 4.47
C GLY A 98 -8.15 0.51 4.94
N LEU A 99 -8.36 -0.58 4.19
CA LEU A 99 -7.72 -1.86 4.47
C LEU A 99 -6.23 -1.81 4.14
N SER A 100 -5.46 -2.68 4.78
CA SER A 100 -4.02 -2.75 4.54
C SER A 100 -3.78 -3.17 3.10
N VAL A 101 -2.68 -2.72 2.49
CA VAL A 101 -2.29 -3.26 1.17
C VAL A 101 -1.78 -4.69 1.30
N LYS A 102 -1.20 -5.00 2.47
CA LYS A 102 -0.79 -6.37 2.78
C LYS A 102 -2.03 -7.22 2.94
N ASN A 103 -2.05 -8.31 2.19
CA ASN A 103 -3.03 -9.38 2.31
C ASN A 103 -4.47 -9.04 1.91
N ASP A 104 -4.68 -7.97 1.16
CA ASP A 104 -6.02 -7.57 0.70
C ASP A 104 -6.02 -7.21 -0.80
N ALA A 105 -4.93 -7.48 -1.53
CA ALA A 105 -4.85 -7.16 -2.95
C ALA A 105 -5.27 -8.33 -3.84
N ALA A 106 -5.91 -8.01 -4.96
CA ALA A 106 -6.32 -8.99 -5.95
C ALA A 106 -5.68 -8.80 -7.33
N THR A 107 -5.20 -7.61 -7.66
CA THR A 107 -4.69 -7.26 -9.00
C THR A 107 -3.67 -6.15 -8.97
N ALA A 108 -2.79 -6.10 -9.97
CA ALA A 108 -1.87 -4.99 -10.13
C ALA A 108 -1.74 -4.52 -11.58
N VAL A 109 -1.48 -3.22 -11.73
CA VAL A 109 -1.28 -2.53 -12.99
C VAL A 109 0.06 -1.82 -12.94
N ASN A 110 0.95 -2.16 -13.87
CA ASN A 110 2.20 -1.46 -14.05
C ASN A 110 2.10 -0.44 -15.19
N PHE A 111 2.31 0.83 -14.83
CA PHE A 111 2.39 1.94 -15.77
C PHE A 111 3.84 2.35 -16.07
N ASP A 112 4.81 1.62 -15.51
CA ASP A 112 6.24 1.80 -15.70
C ASP A 112 6.78 1.01 -16.89
N SER A 113 7.86 1.51 -17.49
CA SER A 113 8.60 0.79 -18.54
C SER A 113 9.39 -0.39 -17.98
N ARG A 114 9.69 -0.37 -16.67
CA ARG A 114 10.34 -1.46 -15.95
C ARG A 114 9.30 -2.36 -15.33
N ALA A 115 9.53 -3.67 -15.34
CA ALA A 115 8.64 -4.61 -14.68
C ALA A 115 8.60 -4.37 -13.16
N HIS A 116 7.43 -4.57 -12.56
CA HIS A 116 7.28 -4.64 -11.12
C HIS A 116 7.06 -6.10 -10.69
N ARG A 117 7.67 -6.52 -9.59
CA ARG A 117 7.48 -7.85 -9.00
C ARG A 117 6.76 -7.75 -7.67
N VAL A 118 5.69 -8.51 -7.50
CA VAL A 118 4.99 -8.67 -6.20
C VAL A 118 5.41 -9.99 -5.57
N TYR A 119 5.59 -9.99 -4.25
CA TYR A 119 6.05 -11.14 -3.47
C TYR A 119 5.08 -11.47 -2.33
N TYR A 120 5.02 -12.75 -1.99
CA TYR A 120 4.25 -13.27 -0.87
C TYR A 120 4.75 -12.71 0.47
N ASN A 121 6.07 -12.70 0.69
CA ASN A 121 6.64 -12.25 1.95
C ASN A 121 7.19 -10.83 1.89
N THR A 122 7.26 -10.19 3.06
CA THR A 122 8.04 -8.97 3.29
C THR A 122 9.50 -9.20 2.91
N GLY A 123 10.14 -8.16 2.39
CA GLY A 123 11.55 -8.20 2.00
C GLY A 123 11.84 -8.97 0.72
N TYR A 124 10.88 -9.03 -0.21
CA TYR A 124 11.07 -9.58 -1.56
C TYR A 124 11.35 -11.09 -1.58
N ARG A 125 10.64 -11.85 -0.75
CA ARG A 125 10.87 -13.29 -0.57
C ARG A 125 9.65 -14.15 -0.91
N GLY A 126 9.90 -15.42 -1.18
CA GLY A 126 8.87 -16.43 -1.44
C GLY A 126 8.26 -16.34 -2.84
N THR A 127 7.07 -16.91 -2.99
CA THR A 127 6.31 -16.88 -4.23
C THR A 127 6.20 -15.46 -4.78
N SER A 128 6.42 -15.28 -6.08
CA SER A 128 6.36 -13.96 -6.72
C SER A 128 5.71 -13.99 -8.10
N GLN A 129 5.30 -12.82 -8.59
CA GLN A 129 4.77 -12.61 -9.94
C GLN A 129 5.30 -11.29 -10.48
N ASP A 130 5.70 -11.30 -11.76
CA ASP A 130 6.09 -10.10 -12.49
C ASP A 130 4.91 -9.50 -13.23
N PHE A 131 4.91 -8.17 -13.28
CA PHE A 131 3.95 -7.34 -13.97
C PHE A 131 4.71 -6.46 -14.96
N PRO A 132 4.99 -6.94 -16.18
CA PRO A 132 5.47 -6.08 -17.25
C PRO A 132 4.38 -5.07 -17.65
N PRO A 133 3.11 -5.46 -17.94
CA PRO A 133 1.98 -4.54 -17.99
C PRO A 133 1.06 -4.74 -16.76
N SER A 134 -0.14 -5.30 -16.93
CA SER A 134 -1.11 -5.51 -15.85
C SER A 134 -1.63 -6.94 -15.85
N ASP A 135 -1.91 -7.48 -14.67
CA ASP A 135 -2.52 -8.80 -14.52
C ASP A 135 -3.20 -8.93 -13.16
N ASN A 136 -4.13 -9.86 -13.04
CA ASN A 136 -4.58 -10.31 -11.73
C ASN A 136 -3.42 -10.96 -10.98
N LEU A 137 -3.39 -10.80 -9.65
CA LEU A 137 -2.49 -11.60 -8.83
C LEU A 137 -2.88 -13.07 -9.01
N LYS A 138 -1.87 -13.94 -9.18
CA LYS A 138 -2.09 -15.39 -9.16
C LYS A 138 -2.68 -15.80 -7.81
N PRO A 139 -3.42 -16.92 -7.74
CA PRO A 139 -4.12 -17.33 -6.53
C PRO A 139 -3.26 -17.31 -5.26
N ALA A 140 -2.00 -17.76 -5.35
CA ALA A 140 -1.07 -17.79 -4.22
C ALA A 140 -0.58 -16.41 -3.75
N LEU A 141 -0.89 -15.32 -4.45
CA LEU A 141 -0.53 -13.95 -4.06
C LEU A 141 -1.75 -13.07 -3.81
N LYS A 142 -2.94 -13.51 -4.20
CA LYS A 142 -4.18 -12.81 -3.88
C LYS A 142 -4.33 -12.83 -2.38
N ASN A 143 -4.49 -11.66 -1.79
CA ASN A 143 -4.65 -11.49 -0.36
C ASN A 143 -3.50 -12.05 0.47
N ASP A 144 -2.32 -12.23 -0.13
CA ASP A 144 -1.10 -12.70 0.56
C ASP A 144 0.15 -11.94 0.10
N ASN A 145 -0.02 -10.80 -0.58
CA ASN A 145 1.07 -10.00 -1.11
C ASN A 145 1.66 -9.07 -0.04
N ALA A 146 2.88 -9.32 0.41
CA ALA A 146 3.49 -8.52 1.48
C ALA A 146 4.61 -7.57 1.04
N SER A 147 5.10 -7.63 -0.20
CA SER A 147 6.07 -6.64 -0.72
C SER A 147 6.06 -6.52 -2.24
N SER A 148 6.62 -5.44 -2.78
CA SER A 148 6.79 -5.26 -4.22
C SER A 148 8.07 -4.52 -4.59
N ARG A 149 8.71 -4.89 -5.71
CA ARG A 149 9.97 -4.31 -6.16
C ARG A 149 9.88 -3.88 -7.61
N ARG A 150 10.29 -2.65 -7.88
CA ARG A 150 10.58 -2.16 -9.23
C ARG A 150 11.90 -2.79 -9.71
N LEU A 151 11.86 -3.58 -10.78
CA LEU A 151 12.99 -4.39 -11.26
C LEU A 151 13.92 -3.63 -12.19
#